data_AF-A0A0E4HC78-F1
#
_entry.id   AF-A0A0E4HC78-F1
#
_cell.length_a   1.000
_cell.length_b   1.000
_cell.length_c   1.000
_cell.angle_alpha   90.00
_cell.angle_beta   90.00
_cell.angle_gamma   90.00
#
_symmetry.space_group_name_H-M   'P 1'
#
loop_
_entity.id
_entity.type
_entity.pdbx_description
1 polymer ?
#
loop_
_entity_poly.entity_id
_entity_poly.type
_entity_poly.pdbx_seq_one_letter_code
_entity_poly.pdbx_strand_id
1 'polypeptide(L)'
;MIYALGYRKFSLEHGHEFIIQKHITKDEYDSHNIALGEASKISAMDNVHNLLNRNGNEFLLYSSGAKDYQGADEKVAYLEANRLLINYLAAVSMFIDYGEKYNSKYFGKERMKKFQEKTSVFYDNHISYRFIVLMRNYVLHFGFPLSVIHQSESGTNGFFASRETLLKFKAWKHATEDIKKMSELISLDIHIEISMMFIKQLYQDYIYEIAPTVLKGIEYLNNMIKNTGGKMPILVTFKSVEEFKKGNLSANIIDAQSFYEALEIIKSHPSIDIIER
;
A
#
# COMPACT_ATOMS: atom_id res chain seq x y z
N MET A 1 -1.67 -36.37 11.45
CA MET A 1 -2.48 -35.32 10.79
C MET A 1 -2.68 -35.75 9.36
N ILE A 2 -3.92 -35.70 8.86
CA ILE A 2 -4.28 -36.03 7.48
C ILE A 2 -4.42 -34.71 6.72
N TYR A 3 -3.90 -34.65 5.50
CA TYR A 3 -3.99 -33.52 4.58
C TYR A 3 -4.82 -33.93 3.37
N ALA A 4 -5.65 -33.02 2.89
CA ALA A 4 -6.57 -33.32 1.81
C ALA A 4 -6.84 -32.10 0.93
N LEU A 5 -7.11 -32.39 -0.34
CA LEU A 5 -7.67 -31.47 -1.32
C LEU A 5 -9.14 -31.81 -1.54
N GLY A 6 -9.97 -30.78 -1.58
CA GLY A 6 -11.40 -30.94 -1.82
C GLY A 6 -12.02 -29.72 -2.46
N TYR A 7 -13.34 -29.62 -2.37
CA TYR A 7 -14.09 -28.42 -2.71
C TYR A 7 -15.28 -28.24 -1.77
N ARG A 8 -15.80 -27.01 -1.73
CA ARG A 8 -17.02 -26.68 -0.98
C ARG A 8 -18.24 -26.68 -1.91
N LYS A 9 -19.37 -27.18 -1.43
CA LYS A 9 -20.69 -26.97 -2.03
C LYS A 9 -21.62 -26.33 -1.01
N PHE A 10 -22.66 -25.65 -1.50
CA PHE A 10 -23.76 -25.20 -0.69
C PHE A 10 -25.02 -25.97 -1.10
N SER A 11 -25.75 -26.48 -0.11
CA SER A 11 -27.08 -27.07 -0.27
C SER A 11 -28.04 -26.40 0.71
N LEU A 12 -29.32 -26.26 0.31
CA LEU A 12 -30.34 -25.66 1.18
C LEU A 12 -30.64 -26.53 2.42
N GLU A 13 -30.45 -27.85 2.31
CA GLU A 13 -30.73 -28.80 3.37
C GLU A 13 -29.58 -28.94 4.38
N HIS A 14 -28.33 -28.92 3.92
CA HIS A 14 -27.16 -29.22 4.77
C HIS A 14 -26.19 -28.04 4.91
N GLY A 15 -26.51 -26.88 4.32
CA GLY A 15 -25.67 -25.70 4.34
C GLY A 15 -24.38 -25.93 3.56
N HIS A 16 -23.22 -25.70 4.19
CA HIS A 16 -21.93 -25.87 3.53
C HIS A 16 -21.39 -27.29 3.69
N GLU A 17 -21.20 -27.97 2.57
CA GLU A 17 -20.63 -29.31 2.50
C GLU A 17 -19.18 -29.24 2.01
N PHE A 18 -18.27 -29.85 2.77
CA PHE A 18 -16.87 -30.01 2.38
C PHE A 18 -16.67 -31.42 1.82
N ILE A 19 -16.29 -31.50 0.54
CA ILE A 19 -16.11 -32.78 -0.16
C ILE A 19 -14.63 -33.00 -0.42
N ILE A 20 -14.08 -34.05 0.19
CA ILE A 20 -12.69 -34.47 -0.02
C ILE A 20 -12.59 -35.23 -1.34
N GLN A 21 -11.73 -34.76 -2.24
CA GLN A 21 -11.46 -35.44 -3.51
C GLN A 21 -10.24 -36.37 -3.41
N LYS A 22 -9.19 -35.92 -2.72
CA LYS A 22 -7.92 -36.66 -2.66
C LYS A 22 -7.22 -36.38 -1.34
N HIS A 23 -6.64 -37.43 -0.74
CA HIS A 23 -5.64 -37.29 0.31
C HIS A 23 -4.28 -36.95 -0.31
N ILE A 24 -3.62 -35.96 0.26
CA ILE A 24 -2.34 -35.46 -0.22
C ILE A 24 -1.29 -35.57 0.89
N THR A 25 -0.03 -35.55 0.50
CA THR A 25 1.10 -35.45 1.43
C THR A 25 1.15 -34.07 2.06
N LYS A 26 1.90 -33.95 3.17
CA LYS A 26 2.18 -32.64 3.78
C LYS A 26 2.91 -31.73 2.78
N ASP A 27 3.86 -32.26 2.03
CA ASP A 27 4.66 -31.47 1.08
C ASP A 27 3.82 -30.95 -0.09
N GLU A 28 2.87 -31.76 -0.59
CA GLU A 28 1.87 -31.29 -1.56
C GLU A 28 0.98 -30.20 -0.96
N TYR A 29 0.50 -30.38 0.27
CA TYR A 29 -0.32 -29.39 0.98
C TYR A 29 0.41 -28.05 1.16
N ASP A 30 1.66 -28.08 1.61
CA ASP A 30 2.49 -26.90 1.81
C ASP A 30 2.77 -26.21 0.47
N SER A 31 3.02 -26.99 -0.58
CA SER A 31 3.22 -26.48 -1.96
C SER A 31 1.97 -25.79 -2.51
N HIS A 32 0.77 -26.35 -2.31
CA HIS A 32 -0.48 -25.71 -2.69
C HIS A 32 -0.67 -24.38 -1.95
N ASN A 33 -0.42 -24.34 -0.64
CA ASN A 33 -0.56 -23.10 0.14
C ASN A 33 0.42 -22.01 -0.31
N ILE A 34 1.66 -22.38 -0.63
CA ILE A 34 2.65 -21.43 -1.17
C ILE A 34 2.14 -20.84 -2.48
N ALA A 35 1.75 -21.68 -3.43
CA ALA A 35 1.28 -21.24 -4.75
C ALA A 35 0.02 -20.36 -4.67
N LEU A 36 -0.94 -20.71 -3.81
CA LEU A 36 -2.15 -19.93 -3.59
C LEU A 36 -1.88 -18.64 -2.80
N GLY A 37 -0.82 -18.59 -2.00
CA GLY A 37 -0.40 -17.40 -1.28
C GLY A 37 0.25 -16.34 -2.17
N GLU A 38 0.66 -16.69 -3.40
CA GLU A 38 1.36 -15.78 -4.32
C GLU A 38 0.53 -14.54 -4.68
N ALA A 39 -0.78 -14.70 -4.91
CA ALA A 39 -1.66 -13.58 -5.28
C ALA A 39 -1.74 -12.50 -4.19
N SER A 40 -1.70 -12.90 -2.91
CA SER A 40 -1.77 -11.98 -1.76
C SER A 40 -0.51 -11.13 -1.58
N LYS A 41 0.59 -11.44 -2.28
CA LYS A 41 1.88 -10.73 -2.10
C LYS A 41 1.83 -9.29 -2.57
N ILE A 42 0.89 -8.92 -3.44
CA ILE A 42 0.74 -7.56 -3.95
C ILE A 42 -0.05 -6.66 -2.99
N SER A 43 -1.03 -7.22 -2.26
CA SER A 43 -2.06 -6.47 -1.53
C SER A 43 -1.49 -5.56 -0.45
N ALA A 44 -0.43 -5.98 0.25
CA ALA A 44 0.15 -5.18 1.33
C ALA A 44 0.78 -3.87 0.81
N MET A 45 1.51 -3.93 -0.29
CA MET A 45 2.08 -2.71 -0.91
C MET A 45 0.99 -1.85 -1.54
N ASP A 46 0.00 -2.47 -2.16
CA ASP A 46 -1.15 -1.77 -2.74
C ASP A 46 -1.94 -0.98 -1.69
N ASN A 47 -2.28 -1.62 -0.57
CA ASN A 47 -3.00 -0.97 0.53
C ASN A 47 -2.24 0.23 1.11
N VAL A 48 -0.92 0.13 1.26
CA VAL A 48 -0.11 1.24 1.78
C VAL A 48 0.01 2.37 0.76
N HIS A 49 0.13 2.06 -0.53
CA HIS A 49 0.08 3.06 -1.60
C HIS A 49 -1.28 3.77 -1.65
N ASN A 50 -2.37 3.03 -1.54
CA ASN A 50 -3.73 3.58 -1.52
C ASN A 50 -3.98 4.46 -0.31
N LEU A 51 -3.53 4.05 0.88
CA LEU A 51 -3.57 4.86 2.10
C LEU A 51 -2.80 6.17 1.93
N LEU A 52 -1.60 6.11 1.34
CA LEU A 52 -0.78 7.29 1.07
C LEU A 52 -1.48 8.26 0.12
N ASN A 53 -2.01 7.77 -1.00
CA ASN A 53 -2.71 8.59 -1.98
C ASN A 53 -3.96 9.20 -1.36
N ARG A 54 -4.72 8.43 -0.58
CA ARG A 54 -5.89 8.93 0.14
C ARG A 54 -5.50 10.08 1.08
N ASN A 55 -4.50 9.88 1.94
CA ASN A 55 -4.08 10.91 2.90
C ASN A 55 -3.55 12.17 2.20
N GLY A 56 -2.80 12.01 1.11
CA GLY A 56 -2.32 13.14 0.32
C GLY A 56 -3.46 13.92 -0.35
N ASN A 57 -4.39 13.21 -0.98
CA ASN A 57 -5.55 13.83 -1.63
C ASN A 57 -6.50 14.49 -0.63
N GLU A 58 -6.70 13.90 0.56
CA GLU A 58 -7.49 14.51 1.63
C GLU A 58 -6.85 15.84 2.09
N PHE A 59 -5.52 15.87 2.24
CA PHE A 59 -4.80 17.11 2.54
C PHE A 59 -4.94 18.15 1.42
N LEU A 60 -4.69 17.78 0.17
CA LEU A 60 -4.75 18.69 -0.97
C LEU A 60 -6.16 19.26 -1.17
N LEU A 61 -7.19 18.41 -1.03
CA LEU A 61 -8.58 18.84 -1.08
C LEU A 61 -8.88 19.86 0.03
N TYR A 62 -8.48 19.56 1.26
CA TYR A 62 -8.66 20.45 2.40
C TYR A 62 -7.94 21.79 2.22
N SER A 63 -6.70 21.76 1.72
CA SER A 63 -5.89 22.94 1.43
C SER A 63 -6.52 23.82 0.35
N SER A 64 -6.99 23.23 -0.75
CA SER A 64 -7.67 23.98 -1.82
C SER A 64 -8.97 24.66 -1.36
N GLY A 65 -9.62 24.13 -0.32
CA GLY A 65 -10.79 24.71 0.33
C GLY A 65 -10.49 25.90 1.27
N ALA A 66 -9.22 26.28 1.46
CA ALA A 66 -8.81 27.37 2.36
C ALA A 66 -9.49 28.72 2.04
N LYS A 67 -9.86 28.95 0.78
CA LYS A 67 -10.57 30.17 0.33
C LYS A 67 -11.95 30.34 0.99
N ASP A 68 -12.57 29.25 1.40
CA ASP A 68 -13.93 29.22 1.94
C ASP A 68 -13.95 29.34 3.48
N TYR A 69 -12.78 29.47 4.11
CA TYR A 69 -12.65 29.75 5.54
C TYR A 69 -12.98 31.22 5.84
N GLN A 70 -14.26 31.60 5.70
CA GLN A 70 -14.78 32.88 6.20
C GLN A 70 -15.40 32.66 7.59
N GLY A 71 -14.78 33.25 8.63
CA GLY A 71 -15.34 33.26 10.00
C GLY A 71 -15.23 31.95 10.78
N ALA A 72 -14.54 30.94 10.26
CA ALA A 72 -14.21 29.71 10.98
C ALA A 72 -13.08 29.94 12.01
N ASP A 73 -13.06 29.16 13.09
CA ASP A 73 -11.97 29.20 14.08
C ASP A 73 -10.66 28.73 13.42
N GLU A 74 -9.76 29.68 13.16
CA GLU A 74 -8.46 29.40 12.53
C GLU A 74 -7.69 28.31 13.26
N LYS A 75 -7.82 28.18 14.58
CA LYS A 75 -7.13 27.12 15.33
C LYS A 75 -7.62 25.74 14.95
N VAL A 76 -8.93 25.59 14.74
CA VAL A 76 -9.53 24.34 14.27
C VAL A 76 -9.04 24.04 12.85
N ALA A 77 -9.00 25.07 11.99
CA ALA A 77 -8.50 24.93 10.62
C ALA A 77 -7.03 24.48 10.56
N TYR A 78 -6.16 25.15 11.33
CA TYR A 78 -4.75 24.76 11.43
C TYR A 78 -4.58 23.36 12.00
N LEU A 79 -5.33 23.01 13.05
CA LEU A 79 -5.23 21.69 13.66
C LEU A 79 -5.56 20.59 12.66
N GLU A 80 -6.62 20.76 11.89
CA GLU A 80 -7.06 19.78 10.90
C GLU A 80 -6.09 19.69 9.71
N ALA A 81 -5.60 20.83 9.20
CA ALA A 81 -4.57 20.85 8.15
C ALA A 81 -3.31 20.07 8.60
N ASN A 82 -2.84 20.31 9.83
CA ASN A 82 -1.68 19.62 10.37
C ASN A 82 -1.97 18.13 10.63
N ARG A 83 -3.17 17.76 11.10
CA ARG A 83 -3.58 16.35 11.25
C ARG A 83 -3.49 15.61 9.92
N LEU A 84 -4.05 16.19 8.86
CA LEU A 84 -4.01 15.62 7.51
C LEU A 84 -2.58 15.50 6.97
N LEU A 85 -1.76 16.53 7.14
CA LEU A 85 -0.34 16.49 6.79
C LEU A 85 0.40 15.37 7.53
N ILE A 86 0.20 15.24 8.85
CA ILE A 86 0.85 14.20 9.66
C ILE A 86 0.44 12.80 9.18
N ASN A 87 -0.84 12.59 8.84
CA ASN A 87 -1.31 11.32 8.29
C ASN A 87 -0.62 10.98 6.96
N TYR A 88 -0.45 11.98 6.09
CA TYR A 88 0.30 11.80 4.83
C TYR A 88 1.76 11.44 5.09
N LEU A 89 2.46 12.20 5.95
CA LEU A 89 3.86 11.96 6.29
C LEU A 89 4.09 10.58 6.93
N ALA A 90 3.16 10.14 7.78
CA ALA A 90 3.20 8.80 8.35
C ALA A 90 3.05 7.71 7.27
N ALA A 91 2.14 7.91 6.31
CA ALA A 91 1.95 6.99 5.19
C ALA A 91 3.16 6.94 4.25
N VAL A 92 3.86 8.07 4.02
CA VAL A 92 5.13 8.11 3.25
C VAL A 92 6.17 7.20 3.90
N SER A 93 6.40 7.31 5.21
CA SER A 93 7.33 6.42 5.90
C SER A 93 6.89 4.96 5.86
N MET A 94 5.60 4.70 6.09
CA MET A 94 5.05 3.35 6.01
C MET A 94 5.27 2.73 4.64
N PHE A 95 5.10 3.50 3.56
CA PHE A 95 5.34 3.03 2.19
C PHE A 95 6.81 2.67 1.97
N ILE A 96 7.76 3.50 2.41
CA ILE A 96 9.19 3.23 2.28
C ILE A 96 9.56 1.97 3.08
N ASP A 97 9.12 1.86 4.33
CA ASP A 97 9.41 0.71 5.20
C ASP A 97 8.84 -0.60 4.61
N TYR A 98 7.61 -0.55 4.10
CA TYR A 98 6.99 -1.67 3.40
C TYR A 98 7.76 -1.99 2.12
N GLY A 99 8.14 -0.99 1.34
CA GLY A 99 8.94 -1.14 0.13
C GLY A 99 10.24 -1.92 0.40
N GLU A 100 11.01 -1.53 1.41
CA GLU A 100 12.23 -2.26 1.79
C GLU A 100 11.94 -3.70 2.23
N LYS A 101 10.98 -3.87 3.15
CA LYS A 101 10.59 -5.17 3.69
C LYS A 101 10.14 -6.14 2.59
N TYR A 102 9.25 -5.69 1.71
CA TYR A 102 8.63 -6.53 0.69
C TYR A 102 9.56 -6.78 -0.50
N ASN A 103 10.39 -5.80 -0.88
CA ASN A 103 11.44 -6.06 -1.86
C ASN A 103 12.42 -7.12 -1.34
N SER A 104 12.85 -7.02 -0.08
CA SER A 104 13.72 -8.03 0.54
C SER A 104 13.04 -9.40 0.64
N LYS A 105 11.76 -9.43 1.02
CA LYS A 105 11.00 -10.67 1.25
C LYS A 105 10.73 -11.44 -0.03
N TYR A 106 10.39 -10.76 -1.13
CA TYR A 106 9.90 -11.42 -2.35
C TYR A 106 10.92 -11.48 -3.48
N PHE A 107 11.91 -10.59 -3.49
CA PHE A 107 12.92 -10.55 -4.56
C PHE A 107 14.37 -10.63 -4.04
N GLY A 108 14.56 -10.62 -2.71
CA GLY A 108 15.87 -10.71 -2.09
C GLY A 108 16.61 -9.38 -1.95
N LYS A 109 17.83 -9.47 -1.38
CA LYS A 109 18.62 -8.31 -0.96
C LYS A 109 19.03 -7.38 -2.11
N GLU A 110 19.24 -7.90 -3.31
CA GLU A 110 19.64 -7.08 -4.46
C GLU A 110 18.54 -6.10 -4.86
N ARG A 111 17.29 -6.55 -4.87
CA ARG A 111 16.16 -5.66 -5.19
C ARG A 111 15.85 -4.67 -4.09
N MET A 112 15.99 -5.07 -2.82
CA MET A 112 15.94 -4.13 -1.70
C MET A 112 16.97 -3.00 -1.88
N LYS A 113 18.21 -3.33 -2.28
CA LYS A 113 19.24 -2.32 -2.58
C LYS A 113 18.85 -1.41 -3.74
N LYS A 114 18.33 -1.96 -4.85
CA LYS A 114 17.85 -1.13 -5.99
C LYS A 114 16.72 -0.19 -5.58
N PHE A 115 15.80 -0.65 -4.72
CA PHE A 115 14.76 0.22 -4.15
C PHE A 115 15.39 1.35 -3.33
N GLN A 116 16.33 1.03 -2.42
CA GLN A 116 17.05 2.01 -1.61
C GLN A 116 17.81 3.02 -2.48
N GLU A 117 18.53 2.56 -3.50
CA GLU A 117 19.23 3.40 -4.47
C GLU A 117 18.28 4.38 -5.16
N LYS A 118 17.10 3.91 -5.62
CA LYS A 118 16.07 4.81 -6.19
C LYS A 118 15.58 5.84 -5.19
N THR A 119 15.30 5.44 -3.95
CA THR A 119 14.87 6.40 -2.91
C THR A 119 15.96 7.42 -2.58
N SER A 120 17.24 7.00 -2.58
CA SER A 120 18.39 7.90 -2.38
C SER A 120 18.53 8.87 -3.55
N VAL A 121 18.40 8.40 -4.79
CA VAL A 121 18.40 9.27 -5.98
C VAL A 121 17.30 10.32 -5.91
N PHE A 122 16.09 9.96 -5.47
CA PHE A 122 15.01 10.92 -5.29
C PHE A 122 15.32 11.92 -4.18
N TYR A 123 15.86 11.44 -3.06
CA TYR A 123 16.25 12.27 -1.94
C TYR A 123 17.38 13.25 -2.29
N ASP A 124 18.37 12.84 -3.07
CA ASP A 124 19.52 13.68 -3.42
C ASP A 124 19.16 14.71 -4.50
N ASN A 125 18.34 14.34 -5.48
CA ASN A 125 18.09 15.17 -6.65
C ASN A 125 16.80 16.00 -6.59
N HIS A 126 15.88 15.72 -5.67
CA HIS A 126 14.59 16.42 -5.60
C HIS A 126 14.29 17.03 -4.24
N ILE A 127 14.35 18.36 -4.18
CA ILE A 127 14.11 19.17 -2.98
C ILE A 127 12.76 18.80 -2.34
N SER A 128 11.68 18.70 -3.12
CA SER A 128 10.34 18.38 -2.59
C SER A 128 10.29 17.03 -1.88
N TYR A 129 10.86 15.99 -2.49
CA TYR A 129 10.87 14.66 -1.90
C TYR A 129 11.69 14.64 -0.61
N ARG A 130 12.90 15.22 -0.65
CA ARG A 130 13.76 15.37 0.53
C ARG A 130 13.08 16.14 1.65
N PHE A 131 12.41 17.24 1.31
CA PHE A 131 11.68 18.07 2.25
C PHE A 131 10.55 17.31 2.94
N ILE A 132 9.73 16.57 2.18
CA ILE A 132 8.65 15.73 2.73
C ILE A 132 9.19 14.63 3.65
N VAL A 133 10.25 13.92 3.24
CA VAL A 133 10.86 12.85 4.05
C VAL A 133 11.36 13.40 5.40
N LEU A 134 11.95 14.61 5.41
CA LEU A 134 12.45 15.24 6.63
C LEU A 134 11.36 15.95 7.44
N MET A 135 10.27 16.40 6.80
CA MET A 135 9.15 17.07 7.46
C MET A 135 8.51 16.20 8.53
N ARG A 136 8.52 14.86 8.36
CA ARG A 136 8.11 13.93 9.42
C ARG A 136 8.85 14.18 10.74
N ASN A 137 10.17 14.39 10.69
CA ASN A 137 10.94 14.60 11.91
C ASN A 137 10.58 15.93 12.57
N TYR A 138 10.28 16.96 11.77
CA TYR A 138 9.78 18.23 12.27
C TYR A 138 8.44 18.06 12.99
N VAL A 139 7.45 17.44 12.36
CA VAL A 139 6.10 17.31 12.95
C VAL A 139 6.07 16.43 14.20
N LEU A 140 6.97 15.45 14.31
CA LEU A 140 7.05 14.55 15.46
C LEU A 140 7.83 15.12 16.64
N HIS A 141 8.84 15.95 16.38
CA HIS A 141 9.80 16.36 17.42
C HIS A 141 9.83 17.87 17.68
N PHE A 142 9.23 18.68 16.83
CA PHE A 142 9.31 20.14 16.94
C PHE A 142 7.93 20.79 17.07
N GLY A 143 7.02 20.54 16.13
CA GLY A 143 5.67 21.11 16.22
C GLY A 143 4.90 21.13 14.90
N PHE A 144 3.80 21.87 14.88
CA PHE A 144 2.91 21.97 13.73
C PHE A 144 3.44 23.00 12.71
N PRO A 145 3.72 22.60 11.45
CA PRO A 145 4.34 23.49 10.47
C PRO A 145 3.34 24.45 9.82
N LEU A 146 2.06 24.08 9.70
CA LEU A 146 1.06 24.88 9.00
C LEU A 146 0.42 25.86 9.98
N SER A 147 0.76 27.14 9.83
CA SER A 147 0.37 28.20 10.78
C SER A 147 -0.13 29.48 10.12
N VAL A 148 -0.25 29.49 8.79
CA VAL A 148 -0.73 30.63 8.02
C VAL A 148 -1.76 30.15 7.00
N ILE A 149 -2.97 30.71 7.05
CA ILE A 149 -3.94 30.57 5.96
C ILE A 149 -3.69 31.73 4.99
N HIS A 150 -3.40 31.41 3.73
CA HIS A 150 -3.33 32.42 2.68
C HIS A 150 -4.61 32.37 1.85
N GLN A 151 -5.29 33.51 1.77
CA GLN A 151 -6.49 33.69 0.96
C GLN A 151 -6.22 34.79 -0.08
N SER A 152 -6.42 34.45 -1.35
CA SER A 152 -6.19 35.34 -2.49
C SER A 152 -7.24 35.12 -3.57
N GLU A 153 -7.77 36.21 -4.13
CA GLU A 153 -8.74 36.16 -5.25
C GLU A 153 -8.08 35.71 -6.56
N SER A 154 -6.78 35.98 -6.74
CA SER A 154 -6.03 35.68 -7.98
C SER A 154 -4.78 34.82 -7.75
N GLY A 155 -4.49 34.44 -6.50
CA GLY A 155 -3.29 33.70 -6.10
C GLY A 155 -3.62 32.32 -5.50
N THR A 156 -2.57 31.62 -5.07
CA THR A 156 -2.69 30.27 -4.48
C THR A 156 -3.28 30.37 -3.08
N ASN A 157 -4.49 29.85 -2.90
CA ASN A 157 -5.11 29.66 -1.60
C ASN A 157 -4.56 28.41 -0.94
N GLY A 158 -4.44 28.39 0.40
CA GLY A 158 -4.04 27.18 1.11
C GLY A 158 -3.49 27.42 2.51
N PHE A 159 -2.93 26.36 3.08
CA PHE A 159 -2.21 26.39 4.34
C PHE A 159 -0.70 26.41 4.09
N PHE A 160 -0.01 27.33 4.75
CA PHE A 160 1.40 27.61 4.51
C PHE A 160 2.21 27.43 5.79
N ALA A 161 3.45 26.98 5.60
CA ALA A 161 4.47 26.99 6.63
C ALA A 161 5.34 28.25 6.52
N SER A 162 5.63 28.87 7.66
CA SER A 162 6.59 29.97 7.72
C SER A 162 8.01 29.43 7.61
N ARG A 163 8.77 29.89 6.60
CA ARG A 163 10.19 29.55 6.42
C ARG A 163 11.02 29.83 7.67
N GLU A 164 10.78 30.98 8.32
CA GLU A 164 11.46 31.35 9.56
C GLU A 164 11.18 30.32 10.66
N THR A 165 9.92 29.90 10.80
CA THR A 165 9.52 28.91 11.81
C THR A 165 10.14 27.54 11.53
N LEU A 166 10.11 27.09 10.26
CA LEU A 166 10.78 25.85 9.88
C LEU A 166 12.28 25.90 10.21
N LEU A 167 12.98 26.98 9.89
CA LEU A 167 14.42 27.13 10.14
C LEU A 167 14.82 27.13 11.63
N LYS A 168 13.87 27.24 12.57
CA LYS A 168 14.13 27.04 14.01
C LYS A 168 14.43 25.58 14.34
N PHE A 169 13.97 24.63 13.54
CA PHE A 169 14.32 23.23 13.68
C PHE A 169 15.71 22.95 13.10
N LYS A 170 16.65 22.49 13.94
CA LYS A 170 18.06 22.32 13.54
C LYS A 170 18.35 21.02 12.80
N ALA A 171 17.43 20.06 12.81
CA ALA A 171 17.66 18.71 12.28
C ALA A 171 17.17 18.52 10.82
N TRP A 172 17.11 19.61 10.03
CA TRP A 172 16.87 19.55 8.58
C TRP A 172 18.01 18.94 7.77
N LYS A 173 19.19 18.71 8.37
CA LYS A 173 20.36 18.16 7.68
C LYS A 173 20.64 18.96 6.39
N HIS A 174 20.76 18.28 5.25
CA HIS A 174 21.01 18.86 3.94
C HIS A 174 19.86 19.74 3.40
N ALA A 175 18.62 19.60 3.91
CA ALA A 175 17.49 20.41 3.46
C ALA A 175 17.50 21.85 4.00
N THR A 176 18.39 22.17 4.95
CA THR A 176 18.48 23.53 5.53
C THR A 176 18.72 24.58 4.43
N GLU A 177 19.64 24.30 3.50
CA GLU A 177 19.95 25.22 2.40
C GLU A 177 18.85 25.28 1.34
N ASP A 178 18.06 24.22 1.19
CA ASP A 178 16.89 24.24 0.32
C ASP A 178 15.81 25.15 0.90
N ILE A 179 15.49 24.99 2.18
CA ILE A 179 14.45 25.77 2.88
C ILE A 179 14.78 27.26 2.86
N LYS A 180 16.05 27.64 3.01
CA LYS A 180 16.50 29.04 2.89
C LYS A 180 16.18 29.65 1.52
N LYS A 181 16.18 28.85 0.46
CA LYS A 181 15.91 29.29 -0.93
C LYS A 181 14.42 29.30 -1.27
N MET A 182 13.58 28.65 -0.46
CA MET A 182 12.13 28.67 -0.66
C MET A 182 11.55 30.05 -0.32
N SER A 183 10.30 30.28 -0.73
CA SER A 183 9.52 31.48 -0.38
C SER A 183 9.37 31.63 1.13
N GLU A 184 9.02 32.84 1.59
CA GLU A 184 8.77 33.11 3.01
C GLU A 184 7.61 32.27 3.56
N LEU A 185 6.53 32.17 2.78
CA LEU A 185 5.42 31.26 3.01
C LEU A 185 5.55 30.08 2.04
N ILE A 186 5.68 28.88 2.59
CA ILE A 186 5.93 27.65 1.85
C ILE A 186 4.62 26.85 1.81
N SER A 187 4.06 26.67 0.61
CA SER A 187 2.94 25.75 0.40
C SER A 187 3.44 24.31 0.42
N LEU A 188 2.72 23.43 1.10
CA LEU A 188 3.07 22.00 1.15
C LEU A 188 2.46 21.21 -0.01
N ASP A 189 1.46 21.75 -0.69
CA ASP A 189 0.69 21.09 -1.74
C ASP A 189 1.59 20.56 -2.85
N ILE A 190 2.41 21.44 -3.45
CA ILE A 190 3.34 21.07 -4.53
C ILE A 190 4.37 20.03 -4.06
N HIS A 191 4.78 20.08 -2.80
CA HIS A 191 5.74 19.12 -2.27
C HIS A 191 5.12 17.74 -2.09
N ILE A 192 3.87 17.69 -1.63
CA ILE A 192 3.06 16.46 -1.51
C ILE A 192 2.79 15.84 -2.87
N GLU A 193 2.38 16.63 -3.86
CA GLU A 193 2.12 16.15 -5.22
C GLU A 193 3.38 15.53 -5.83
N ILE A 194 4.52 16.22 -5.71
CA ILE A 194 5.80 15.71 -6.22
C ILE A 194 6.23 14.43 -5.49
N SER A 195 6.05 14.35 -4.16
CA SER A 195 6.38 13.11 -3.45
C SER A 195 5.43 11.96 -3.78
N MET A 196 4.12 12.22 -3.96
CA MET A 196 3.17 11.23 -4.46
C MET A 196 3.58 10.70 -5.84
N MET A 197 4.05 11.56 -6.73
CA MET A 197 4.55 11.16 -8.05
C MET A 197 5.76 10.21 -7.95
N PHE A 198 6.76 10.54 -7.12
CA PHE A 198 7.93 9.65 -6.94
C PHE A 198 7.57 8.32 -6.29
N ILE A 199 6.65 8.35 -5.33
CA ILE A 199 6.19 7.13 -4.66
C ILE A 199 5.37 6.27 -5.61
N LYS A 200 4.55 6.86 -6.48
CA LYS A 200 3.86 6.16 -7.56
C LYS A 200 4.83 5.43 -8.48
N GLN A 201 5.96 6.06 -8.82
CA GLN A 201 7.01 5.40 -9.62
C GLN A 201 7.57 4.16 -8.90
N LEU A 202 7.89 4.26 -7.60
CA LEU A 202 8.36 3.13 -6.81
C LEU A 202 7.32 2.00 -6.71
N TYR A 203 6.05 2.38 -6.56
CA TYR A 203 4.93 1.45 -6.52
C TYR A 203 4.81 0.71 -7.87
N GLN A 204 4.82 1.44 -8.98
CA GLN A 204 4.79 0.84 -10.33
C GLN A 204 5.94 -0.13 -10.56
N ASP A 205 7.16 0.25 -10.16
CA ASP A 205 8.32 -0.65 -10.22
C ASP A 205 8.09 -1.95 -9.42
N TYR A 206 7.50 -1.86 -8.23
CA TYR A 206 7.15 -3.04 -7.42
C TYR A 206 6.09 -3.92 -8.09
N ILE A 207 5.04 -3.32 -8.64
CA ILE A 207 3.96 -4.05 -9.34
C ILE A 207 4.50 -4.78 -10.57
N TYR A 208 5.32 -4.10 -11.37
CA TYR A 208 5.96 -4.70 -12.53
C TYR A 208 6.80 -5.94 -12.16
N GLU A 209 7.58 -5.85 -11.08
CA GLU A 209 8.46 -6.94 -10.65
C GLU A 209 7.69 -8.09 -9.97
N ILE A 210 6.61 -7.82 -9.23
CA ILE A 210 5.82 -8.88 -8.56
C ILE A 210 4.84 -9.58 -9.50
N ALA A 211 4.44 -8.94 -10.60
CA ALA A 211 3.41 -9.44 -11.50
C ALA A 211 3.62 -10.88 -11.99
N PRO A 212 4.82 -11.32 -12.45
CA PRO A 212 5.02 -12.70 -12.88
C PRO A 212 4.78 -13.74 -11.78
N THR A 213 5.04 -13.35 -10.53
CA THR A 213 4.86 -14.21 -9.35
C THR A 213 3.38 -14.34 -9.01
N VAL A 214 2.66 -13.22 -9.00
CA VAL A 214 1.20 -13.19 -8.76
C VAL A 214 0.43 -13.93 -9.86
N LEU A 215 0.80 -13.72 -11.14
CA LEU A 215 0.16 -14.37 -12.28
C LEU A 215 0.29 -15.90 -12.21
N LYS A 216 1.44 -16.43 -11.78
CA LYS A 216 1.60 -17.88 -11.54
C LYS A 216 0.65 -18.40 -10.48
N GLY A 217 0.39 -17.65 -9.41
CA GLY A 217 -0.60 -18.01 -8.39
C GLY A 217 -2.02 -18.04 -8.94
N ILE A 218 -2.38 -17.06 -9.77
CA ILE A 218 -3.68 -17.00 -10.45
C ILE A 218 -3.85 -18.18 -11.43
N GLU A 219 -2.86 -18.44 -12.26
CA GLU A 219 -2.84 -19.60 -13.18
C GLU A 219 -2.97 -20.92 -12.41
N TYR A 220 -2.29 -21.03 -11.27
CA TYR A 220 -2.35 -22.20 -10.40
C TYR A 220 -3.77 -22.45 -9.89
N LEU A 221 -4.41 -21.42 -9.33
CA LEU A 221 -5.80 -21.51 -8.88
C LEU A 221 -6.74 -21.89 -10.03
N ASN A 222 -6.59 -21.26 -11.20
CA ASN A 222 -7.40 -21.56 -12.37
C ASN A 222 -7.27 -23.04 -12.79
N ASN A 223 -6.07 -23.60 -12.76
CA ASN A 223 -5.85 -25.01 -13.05
C ASN A 223 -6.49 -25.93 -11.99
N MET A 224 -6.44 -25.57 -10.71
CA MET A 224 -7.14 -26.32 -9.67
C MET A 224 -8.67 -26.28 -9.86
N ILE A 225 -9.24 -25.12 -10.21
CA ILE A 225 -10.68 -24.99 -10.49
C ILE A 225 -11.09 -25.88 -11.67
N LYS A 226 -10.30 -25.89 -12.76
CA LYS A 226 -10.55 -26.79 -13.90
C LYS A 226 -10.55 -28.26 -13.47
N ASN A 227 -9.56 -28.67 -12.66
CA ASN A 227 -9.43 -30.05 -12.19
C ASN A 227 -10.54 -30.49 -11.21
N THR A 228 -11.23 -29.54 -10.57
CA THR A 228 -12.36 -29.84 -9.67
C THR A 228 -13.74 -29.75 -10.35
N GLY A 229 -13.77 -29.62 -11.69
CA GLY A 229 -15.00 -29.49 -12.46
C GLY A 229 -15.67 -28.12 -12.26
N GLY A 230 -14.86 -27.06 -12.17
CA GLY A 230 -15.33 -25.68 -12.04
C GLY A 230 -15.68 -25.25 -10.61
N LYS A 231 -15.25 -26.00 -9.60
CA LYS A 231 -15.56 -25.68 -8.18
C LYS A 231 -14.39 -25.00 -7.51
N MET A 232 -14.66 -24.21 -6.47
CA MET A 232 -13.59 -23.59 -5.69
C MET A 232 -12.87 -24.65 -4.85
N PRO A 233 -11.55 -24.83 -5.01
CA PRO A 233 -10.80 -25.80 -4.23
C PRO A 233 -10.67 -25.35 -2.78
N ILE A 234 -10.47 -26.31 -1.88
CA ILE A 234 -10.15 -26.10 -0.47
C ILE A 234 -9.00 -27.02 -0.08
N LEU A 235 -8.16 -26.54 0.83
CA LEU A 235 -7.14 -27.36 1.47
C LEU A 235 -7.59 -27.65 2.90
N VAL A 236 -7.62 -28.92 3.30
CA VAL A 236 -8.19 -29.35 4.57
C VAL A 236 -7.19 -30.18 5.36
N THR A 237 -7.15 -29.96 6.67
CA THR A 237 -6.44 -30.82 7.62
C THR A 237 -7.36 -31.33 8.72
N PHE A 238 -7.15 -32.57 9.14
CA PHE A 238 -7.92 -33.21 10.22
C PHE A 238 -7.12 -34.34 10.88
N LYS A 239 -7.53 -34.77 12.09
CA LYS A 239 -6.80 -35.79 12.87
C LYS A 239 -7.11 -37.22 12.43
N SER A 240 -8.39 -37.52 12.18
CA SER A 240 -8.87 -38.82 11.69
C SER A 240 -10.17 -38.64 10.90
N VAL A 241 -10.63 -39.69 10.21
CA VAL A 241 -11.91 -39.68 9.48
C VAL A 241 -13.10 -39.45 10.42
N GLU A 242 -13.07 -39.99 11.64
CA GLU A 242 -14.10 -39.73 12.65
C GLU A 242 -14.15 -38.24 13.03
N GLU A 243 -13.00 -37.60 13.23
CA GLU A 243 -12.94 -36.17 13.57
C GLU A 243 -13.42 -35.31 12.40
N PHE A 244 -13.10 -35.67 11.16
CA PHE A 244 -13.66 -35.02 9.97
C PHE A 244 -15.19 -35.09 9.95
N LYS A 245 -15.78 -36.26 10.21
CA LYS A 245 -17.25 -36.46 10.25
C LYS A 245 -17.93 -35.66 11.36
N LYS A 246 -17.22 -35.37 12.46
CA LYS A 246 -17.71 -34.49 13.54
C LYS A 246 -17.56 -32.99 13.21
N GLY A 247 -16.96 -32.63 12.07
CA GLY A 247 -16.66 -31.25 11.70
C GLY A 247 -15.38 -30.69 12.32
N ASN A 248 -14.57 -31.52 12.99
CA ASN A 248 -13.31 -31.11 13.61
C ASN A 248 -12.18 -31.09 12.57
N LEU A 249 -12.18 -30.04 11.74
CA LEU A 249 -11.23 -29.83 10.64
C LEU A 249 -10.76 -28.37 10.59
N SER A 250 -9.60 -28.15 9.98
CA SER A 250 -9.15 -26.82 9.55
C SER A 250 -9.18 -26.75 8.03
N ALA A 251 -9.95 -25.82 7.49
CA ALA A 251 -10.05 -25.59 6.05
C ALA A 251 -9.47 -24.23 5.68
N ASN A 252 -8.51 -24.21 4.78
CA ASN A 252 -8.10 -23.00 4.08
C ASN A 252 -9.09 -22.75 2.94
N ILE A 253 -9.97 -21.77 3.13
CA ILE A 253 -10.93 -21.33 2.12
C ILE A 253 -10.23 -20.30 1.26
N ILE A 254 -10.09 -20.63 -0.03
CA ILE A 254 -9.48 -19.74 -1.00
C ILE A 254 -10.43 -18.57 -1.27
N ASP A 255 -9.98 -17.36 -0.99
CA ASP A 255 -10.71 -16.13 -1.27
C ASP A 255 -10.48 -15.71 -2.73
N ALA A 256 -11.43 -16.03 -3.60
CA ALA A 256 -11.38 -15.69 -5.02
C ALA A 256 -11.29 -14.17 -5.27
N GLN A 257 -11.82 -13.35 -4.36
CA GLN A 257 -11.79 -11.89 -4.49
C GLN A 257 -10.36 -11.37 -4.49
N SER A 258 -9.51 -11.88 -3.61
CA SER A 258 -8.09 -11.50 -3.55
C SER A 258 -7.32 -11.75 -4.86
N PHE A 259 -7.68 -12.80 -5.61
CA PHE A 259 -7.06 -13.11 -6.90
C PHE A 259 -7.55 -12.17 -8.00
N TYR A 260 -8.85 -11.83 -7.98
CA TYR A 260 -9.43 -10.87 -8.91
C TYR A 260 -8.82 -9.48 -8.71
N GLU A 261 -8.74 -9.01 -7.47
CA GLU A 261 -8.12 -7.72 -7.13
C GLU A 261 -6.65 -7.67 -7.56
N ALA A 262 -5.89 -8.74 -7.30
CA ALA A 262 -4.51 -8.84 -7.74
C ALA A 262 -4.36 -8.76 -9.27
N LEU A 263 -5.29 -9.38 -10.02
CA LEU A 263 -5.31 -9.29 -11.48
C LEU A 263 -5.63 -7.88 -11.98
N GLU A 264 -6.62 -7.21 -11.38
CA GLU A 264 -7.01 -5.84 -11.76
C GLU A 264 -5.89 -4.84 -11.48
N ILE A 265 -5.17 -4.97 -10.37
CA ILE A 265 -3.98 -4.16 -10.08
C ILE A 265 -2.95 -4.30 -11.20
N ILE A 266 -2.65 -5.53 -11.62
CA ILE A 266 -1.68 -5.80 -12.70
C ILE A 266 -2.17 -5.25 -14.04
N LYS A 267 -3.45 -5.45 -14.38
CA LYS A 267 -4.06 -4.93 -15.62
C LYS A 267 -4.03 -3.40 -15.69
N SER A 268 -4.12 -2.72 -14.55
CA SER A 268 -4.06 -1.25 -14.49
C SER A 268 -2.65 -0.68 -14.70
N HIS A 269 -1.62 -1.52 -14.70
CA HIS A 269 -0.23 -1.06 -14.80
C HIS A 269 0.11 -0.61 -16.23
N PRO A 270 0.67 0.60 -16.44
CA PRO A 270 0.85 1.19 -17.77
C PRO A 270 1.84 0.46 -18.68
N SER A 271 2.69 -0.40 -18.12
CA SER A 271 3.72 -1.15 -18.85
C SER A 271 3.49 -2.66 -18.87
N ILE A 272 2.32 -3.14 -18.42
CA ILE A 272 1.97 -4.56 -18.48
C ILE A 272 0.78 -4.71 -19.41
N ASP A 273 0.94 -5.55 -20.43
CA ASP A 273 -0.14 -5.95 -21.33
C ASP A 273 -0.45 -7.43 -21.11
N ILE A 274 -1.70 -7.74 -20.77
CA ILE A 274 -2.17 -9.11 -20.59
C ILE A 274 -2.94 -9.51 -21.85
N ILE A 275 -2.31 -10.34 -22.67
CA ILE A 275 -2.92 -10.84 -23.91
C ILE A 275 -3.79 -12.05 -23.56
N GLU A 276 -5.11 -11.90 -23.65
CA GLU A 276 -6.05 -13.03 -23.63
C GLU A 276 -5.86 -13.87 -24.90
N ARG A 277 -5.52 -15.15 -24.73
CA ARG A 277 -5.36 -16.13 -25.81
C ARG A 277 -6.38 -17.25 -25.67
#